data_AF-A0A8J6RLD5-F1
#
_entry.id   AF-A0A8J6RLD5-F1
#
_cell.length_a   1.000
_cell.length_b   1.000
_cell.length_c   1.000
_cell.angle_alpha   90.00
_cell.angle_beta   90.00
_cell.angle_gamma   90.00
#
_symmetry.space_group_name_H-M   'P 1'
#
loop_
_entity.id
_entity.type
_entity.pdbx_description
1 polymer ?
#
loop_
_entity_poly.entity_id
_entity_poly.type
_entity_poly.pdbx_seq_one_letter_code
_entity_poly.pdbx_strand_id
1 'polypeptide(L)'
;MKRYLSRLLAIVLVFAIAMTGCSSNSAVGLSGDYRSDTLALLQNLRTAIELPEGTPDKAAAQAQARQTINDFASRYRRDSSVIKLSSFTTMRTALNSLAGHYSSYPNRPLPEKLKNRLEQEFQQVETALRRGS
;
A
#
# COMPACT_ATOMS: atom_id res chain seq x y z
N MET A 1 19.20 -18.72 -42.35
CA MET A 1 18.47 -17.47 -42.06
C MET A 1 17.35 -17.61 -41.03
N LYS A 2 16.54 -18.70 -41.02
CA LYS A 2 15.42 -18.91 -40.07
C LYS A 2 15.81 -19.07 -38.58
N ARG A 3 17.00 -19.63 -38.28
CA ARG A 3 17.49 -19.82 -36.90
C ARG A 3 17.87 -18.51 -36.19
N TYR A 4 18.34 -17.52 -36.95
CA TYR A 4 18.68 -16.20 -36.41
C TYR A 4 17.41 -15.40 -36.08
N LEU A 5 16.37 -15.52 -36.92
CA LEU A 5 15.06 -14.92 -36.66
C LEU A 5 14.41 -15.47 -35.39
N SER A 6 14.48 -16.78 -35.19
CA SER A 6 13.95 -17.44 -33.98
C SER A 6 14.74 -17.07 -32.71
N ARG A 7 16.06 -16.89 -32.81
CA ARG A 7 16.89 -16.41 -31.70
C ARG A 7 16.64 -14.93 -31.36
N LEU A 8 16.42 -14.08 -32.38
CA LEU A 8 16.02 -12.69 -32.17
C LEU A 8 14.65 -12.58 -31.50
N LEU A 9 13.67 -13.37 -31.93
CA LEU A 9 12.35 -13.45 -31.27
C LEU A 9 12.45 -13.91 -29.82
N ALA A 10 13.31 -14.90 -29.52
CA ALA A 10 13.51 -15.36 -28.15
C ALA A 10 14.16 -14.29 -27.26
N ILE A 11 15.12 -13.51 -27.78
CA ILE A 11 15.73 -12.41 -27.04
C ILE A 11 14.73 -11.29 -26.79
N VAL A 12 13.92 -10.92 -27.78
CA VAL A 12 12.85 -9.92 -27.63
C VAL A 12 11.80 -10.37 -26.61
N LEU A 13 11.45 -11.66 -26.60
CA LEU A 13 10.50 -12.22 -25.63
C LEU A 13 11.05 -12.19 -24.20
N VAL A 14 12.32 -12.54 -24.01
CA VAL A 14 12.99 -12.46 -22.70
C VAL A 14 13.12 -11.01 -22.23
N PHE A 15 13.41 -10.08 -23.15
CA PHE A 15 13.44 -8.65 -22.84
C PHE A 15 12.06 -8.09 -22.48
N ALA A 16 11.01 -8.52 -23.16
CA ALA A 16 9.62 -8.14 -22.85
C ALA A 16 9.16 -8.67 -21.49
N ILE A 17 9.56 -9.90 -21.12
CA ILE A 17 9.27 -10.47 -19.79
C ILE A 17 10.09 -9.75 -18.70
N ALA A 18 11.35 -9.39 -18.98
CA ALA A 18 12.16 -8.58 -18.08
C ALA A 18 11.59 -7.17 -17.87
N MET A 19 10.99 -6.56 -18.90
CA MET A 19 10.37 -5.24 -18.81
C MET A 19 8.98 -5.26 -18.15
N THR A 20 8.23 -6.36 -18.30
CA THR A 20 6.91 -6.54 -17.65
C THR A 20 7.03 -6.89 -16.16
N GLY A 21 8.23 -7.23 -15.69
CA GLY A 21 8.55 -7.41 -14.26
C GLY A 21 8.83 -6.12 -13.48
N CYS A 22 8.86 -4.96 -14.14
CA CYS A 22 9.19 -3.66 -13.51
C CYS A 22 8.02 -2.69 -13.41
N SER A 23 6.77 -3.16 -13.46
CA SER A 23 5.64 -2.40 -12.90
C SER A 23 5.57 -2.58 -11.38
N SER A 24 6.70 -2.48 -10.69
CA SER A 24 6.72 -1.89 -9.35
C SER A 24 6.52 -0.39 -9.55
N ASN A 25 5.28 -0.02 -9.94
CA ASN A 25 4.77 1.33 -9.89
C ASN A 25 5.11 1.86 -8.51
N SER A 26 6.11 2.72 -8.47
CA SER A 26 6.63 3.48 -7.35
C SER A 26 5.89 3.18 -6.06
N ALA A 27 6.28 2.08 -5.38
CA ALA A 27 6.07 2.00 -3.95
C ALA A 27 6.56 3.34 -3.43
N VAL A 28 5.66 4.12 -2.82
CA VAL A 28 5.99 5.36 -2.10
C VAL A 28 7.33 5.08 -1.44
N GLY A 29 8.38 5.72 -1.94
CA GLY A 29 9.75 5.34 -1.64
C GLY A 29 9.94 5.53 -0.15
N LEU A 30 9.72 4.45 0.60
CA LEU A 30 9.77 4.48 2.05
C LEU A 30 11.17 5.01 2.37
N SER A 31 11.23 6.18 2.99
CA SER A 31 12.49 6.85 3.27
C SER A 31 13.29 6.08 4.32
N GLY A 32 12.59 5.27 5.13
CA GLY A 32 13.13 4.59 6.30
C GLY A 32 12.94 5.37 7.58
N ASP A 33 12.48 6.62 7.48
CA ASP A 33 11.91 7.32 8.63
C ASP A 33 10.47 6.85 8.83
N TYR A 34 10.27 6.03 9.86
CA TYR A 34 8.96 5.52 10.25
C TYR A 34 7.92 6.62 10.38
N ARG A 35 8.28 7.79 10.95
CA ARG A 35 7.32 8.86 11.19
C ARG A 35 6.86 9.50 9.89
N SER A 36 7.81 9.89 9.04
CA SER A 36 7.52 10.48 7.73
C SER A 36 6.74 9.50 6.85
N ASP A 37 7.19 8.25 6.79
CA ASP A 37 6.56 7.22 5.98
C ASP A 37 5.13 6.90 6.45
N THR A 38 4.89 6.89 7.76
CA THR A 38 3.54 6.66 8.31
C THR A 38 2.60 7.83 8.02
N LEU A 39 3.08 9.07 8.09
CA LEU A 39 2.27 10.27 7.76
C LEU A 39 1.92 10.31 6.27
N ALA A 40 2.89 10.01 5.39
CA ALA A 40 2.67 9.93 3.95
C ALA A 40 1.65 8.81 3.62
N LEU A 41 1.77 7.65 4.26
CA LEU A 41 0.82 6.56 4.11
C LEU A 41 -0.60 6.98 4.55
N LEU A 42 -0.71 7.67 5.68
CA LEU A 42 -1.99 8.15 6.21
C LEU A 42 -2.71 9.09 5.22
N GLN A 43 -1.98 10.05 4.67
CA GLN A 43 -2.51 10.99 3.68
C GLN A 43 -2.97 10.27 2.42
N ASN A 44 -2.14 9.35 1.89
CA ASN A 44 -2.48 8.57 0.71
C ASN A 44 -3.73 7.71 0.94
N LEU A 45 -3.88 7.10 2.11
CA LEU A 45 -5.06 6.31 2.45
C LEU A 45 -6.31 7.17 2.61
N ARG A 46 -6.22 8.35 3.23
CA ARG A 46 -7.34 9.31 3.32
C ARG A 46 -7.80 9.72 1.92
N THR A 47 -6.88 10.14 1.06
CA THR A 47 -7.20 10.51 -0.33
C THR A 47 -7.81 9.34 -1.10
N ALA A 48 -7.29 8.11 -0.93
CA ALA A 48 -7.84 6.92 -1.58
C ALA A 48 -9.26 6.57 -1.11
N ILE A 49 -9.59 6.85 0.16
CA ILE A 49 -10.94 6.63 0.72
C ILE A 49 -11.94 7.67 0.19
N GLU A 50 -11.51 8.93 0.04
CA GLU A 50 -12.32 10.06 -0.42
C GLU A 50 -12.65 10.03 -1.93
N LEU A 51 -11.91 9.26 -2.74
CA LEU A 51 -12.19 9.15 -4.19
C LEU A 51 -13.63 8.71 -4.49
N PRO A 52 -14.27 9.27 -5.53
CA PRO A 52 -15.65 8.95 -5.90
C PRO A 52 -15.83 7.47 -6.25
N GLU A 53 -16.94 6.90 -5.77
CA GLU A 53 -17.23 5.47 -5.87
C GLU A 53 -17.59 5.06 -7.32
N GLY A 54 -17.20 3.85 -7.73
CA GLY A 54 -17.55 3.30 -9.05
C GLY A 54 -16.62 3.68 -10.22
N THR A 55 -15.52 4.40 -9.95
CA THR A 55 -14.51 4.73 -10.97
C THR A 55 -13.42 3.64 -11.07
N PRO A 56 -12.86 3.37 -12.28
CA PRO A 56 -11.68 2.51 -12.43
C PRO A 56 -10.49 2.99 -11.58
N ASP A 57 -10.39 4.31 -11.39
CA ASP A 57 -9.35 4.96 -10.59
C ASP A 57 -9.39 4.52 -9.13
N LYS A 58 -10.58 4.21 -8.59
CA LYS A 58 -10.71 3.71 -7.22
C LYS A 58 -10.15 2.29 -7.08
N ALA A 59 -10.38 1.43 -8.07
CA ALA A 59 -9.80 0.08 -8.05
C ALA A 59 -8.26 0.13 -8.14
N ALA A 60 -7.72 1.04 -8.96
CA ALA A 60 -6.28 1.30 -9.03
C ALA A 60 -5.73 1.84 -7.71
N ALA A 61 -6.41 2.81 -7.09
CA ALA A 61 -6.03 3.38 -5.79
C ALA A 61 -6.08 2.32 -4.66
N GLN A 62 -7.08 1.44 -4.66
CA GLN A 62 -7.17 0.33 -3.71
C GLN A 62 -6.02 -0.68 -3.88
N ALA A 63 -5.68 -1.03 -5.13
CA ALA A 63 -4.57 -1.92 -5.42
C ALA A 63 -3.23 -1.30 -4.98
N GLN A 64 -3.02 -0.01 -5.26
CA GLN A 64 -1.86 0.74 -4.79
C GLN A 64 -1.80 0.83 -3.26
N ALA A 65 -2.94 1.07 -2.60
CA ALA A 65 -3.01 1.11 -1.15
C ALA A 65 -2.60 -0.24 -0.54
N ARG A 66 -3.12 -1.36 -1.06
CA ARG A 66 -2.72 -2.71 -0.61
C ARG A 66 -1.22 -2.96 -0.79
N GLN A 67 -0.68 -2.57 -1.93
CA GLN A 67 0.75 -2.73 -2.20
C GLN A 67 1.59 -1.93 -1.21
N THR A 68 1.25 -0.65 -1.01
CA THR A 68 1.96 0.24 -0.08
C THR A 68 1.86 -0.26 1.37
N ILE A 69 0.72 -0.81 1.76
CA ILE A 69 0.51 -1.45 3.07
C ILE A 69 1.44 -2.65 3.26
N ASN A 70 1.53 -3.52 2.25
CA ASN A 70 2.41 -4.68 2.30
C ASN A 70 3.88 -4.28 2.35
N ASP A 71 4.28 -3.26 1.59
CA ASP A 71 5.66 -2.76 1.57
C ASP A 71 6.02 -2.12 2.92
N PHE A 72 5.13 -1.30 3.48
CA PHE A 72 5.28 -0.71 4.82
C PHE A 72 5.40 -1.80 5.89
N ALA A 73 4.48 -2.77 5.90
CA ALA A 73 4.52 -3.87 6.85
C ALA A 73 5.80 -4.71 6.69
N SER A 74 6.21 -5.02 5.46
CA SER A 74 7.41 -5.81 5.17
C SER A 74 8.69 -5.14 5.66
N ARG A 75 8.77 -3.81 5.53
CA ARG A 75 9.90 -3.01 5.98
C ARG A 75 9.98 -2.93 7.50
N TYR A 76 8.90 -2.49 8.14
CA TYR A 76 8.90 -2.17 9.57
C TYR A 76 8.68 -3.39 10.49
N ARG A 77 8.20 -4.53 9.97
CA ARG A 77 8.03 -5.77 10.78
C ARG A 77 9.33 -6.37 11.33
N ARG A 78 10.50 -5.98 10.81
CA ARG A 78 11.80 -6.47 11.28
C ARG A 78 12.46 -5.51 12.27
N ASP A 79 11.94 -4.29 12.38
CA ASP A 79 12.49 -3.28 13.25
C ASP A 79 11.87 -3.39 14.65
N SER A 80 12.65 -3.93 15.60
CA SER A 80 12.22 -4.11 16.99
C SER A 80 11.92 -2.80 17.72
N SER A 81 12.44 -1.66 17.24
CA SER A 81 12.15 -0.34 17.81
C SER A 81 10.75 0.12 17.43
N VAL A 82 10.36 -0.10 16.16
CA VAL A 82 9.07 0.30 15.61
C VAL A 82 7.94 -0.62 16.07
N ILE A 83 8.18 -1.93 16.18
CA ILE A 83 7.16 -2.90 16.59
C ILE A 83 6.62 -2.63 18.00
N LYS A 84 7.43 -2.04 18.88
CA LYS A 84 7.05 -1.69 20.26
C LYS A 84 6.22 -0.41 20.33
N LEU A 85 6.17 0.38 19.26
CA LEU A 85 5.41 1.62 19.23
C LEU A 85 3.91 1.33 19.22
N SER A 86 3.20 2.11 20.03
CA SER A 86 1.74 2.07 20.10
C SER A 86 1.14 2.47 18.74
N SER A 87 1.73 3.49 18.11
CA SER A 87 1.40 3.97 16.76
C SER A 87 1.49 2.86 15.72
N PHE A 88 2.51 2.01 15.76
CA PHE A 88 2.66 0.91 14.81
C PHE A 88 1.59 -0.16 14.99
N THR A 89 1.28 -0.53 16.23
CA THR A 89 0.28 -1.56 16.53
C THR A 89 -1.13 -1.11 16.12
N THR A 90 -1.49 0.14 16.42
CA THR A 90 -2.75 0.75 15.99
C THR A 90 -2.84 0.82 14.47
N MET A 91 -1.77 1.31 13.81
CA MET A 91 -1.71 1.36 12.35
C MET A 91 -1.90 -0.04 11.74
N ARG A 92 -1.18 -1.04 12.23
CA ARG A 92 -1.29 -2.41 11.70
C ARG A 92 -2.71 -2.97 11.82
N THR A 93 -3.43 -2.62 12.88
CA THR A 93 -4.84 -3.00 13.08
C THR A 93 -5.75 -2.34 12.05
N ALA A 94 -5.57 -1.04 11.80
CA ALA A 94 -6.28 -0.29 10.76
C ALA A 94 -6.03 -0.90 9.38
N LEU A 95 -4.76 -1.13 9.04
CA LEU A 95 -4.33 -1.67 7.75
C LEU A 95 -4.88 -3.09 7.52
N ASN A 96 -4.86 -3.95 8.54
CA ASN A 96 -5.44 -5.29 8.44
C ASN A 96 -6.96 -5.25 8.22
N SER A 97 -7.66 -4.33 8.88
CA SER A 97 -9.10 -4.15 8.69
C SER A 97 -9.44 -3.71 7.27
N LEU A 98 -8.65 -2.76 6.74
CA LEU A 98 -8.78 -2.26 5.37
C LEU A 98 -8.47 -3.36 4.33
N ALA A 99 -7.35 -4.06 4.51
CA ALA A 99 -6.92 -5.15 3.63
C ALA A 99 -7.94 -6.29 3.63
N GLY A 100 -8.48 -6.65 4.80
CA GLY A 100 -9.53 -7.66 4.95
C GLY A 100 -10.80 -7.27 4.19
N HIS A 101 -11.28 -6.02 4.34
CA HIS A 101 -12.45 -5.54 3.60
C HIS A 101 -12.24 -5.61 2.10
N TYR A 102 -11.12 -5.09 1.60
CA TYR A 102 -10.86 -5.16 0.18
C TYR A 102 -10.73 -6.60 -0.32
N SER A 103 -10.10 -7.50 0.44
CA SER A 103 -9.94 -8.91 0.04
C SER A 103 -11.28 -9.64 -0.05
N SER A 104 -12.19 -9.40 0.90
CA SER A 104 -13.50 -10.04 0.91
C SER A 104 -14.48 -9.40 -0.08
N TYR A 105 -14.39 -8.08 -0.27
CA TYR A 105 -15.34 -7.31 -1.07
C TYR A 105 -14.65 -6.28 -1.98
N PRO A 106 -13.93 -6.74 -3.03
CA PRO A 106 -13.16 -5.85 -3.91
C PRO A 106 -14.04 -4.86 -4.68
N ASN A 107 -15.27 -5.27 -5.01
CA ASN A 107 -16.22 -4.46 -5.78
C ASN A 107 -17.24 -3.71 -4.91
N ARG A 108 -17.10 -3.74 -3.57
CA ARG A 108 -18.03 -3.01 -2.67
C ARG A 108 -17.34 -1.82 -2.02
N PRO A 109 -18.07 -0.70 -1.85
CA PRO A 109 -17.55 0.44 -1.13
C PRO A 109 -17.26 0.08 0.33
N LEU A 110 -16.35 0.86 0.93
CA LEU A 110 -16.05 0.78 2.36
C LEU A 110 -17.28 1.20 3.16
N PRO A 111 -17.77 0.37 4.10
CA PRO A 111 -18.85 0.74 4.99
C PRO A 111 -18.50 2.02 5.76
N GLU A 112 -19.48 2.92 5.92
CA GLU A 112 -19.28 4.18 6.65
C GLU A 112 -18.78 3.95 8.08
N LYS A 113 -19.28 2.92 8.76
CA LYS A 113 -18.78 2.49 10.08
C LYS A 113 -17.28 2.15 10.07
N LEU A 114 -16.80 1.51 9.01
CA LEU A 114 -15.38 1.18 8.87
C LEU A 114 -14.56 2.43 8.54
N LYS A 115 -15.07 3.32 7.68
CA LYS A 115 -14.43 4.63 7.40
C LYS A 115 -14.25 5.44 8.69
N ASN A 116 -15.30 5.56 9.51
CA ASN A 116 -15.25 6.30 10.77
C ASN A 116 -14.26 5.69 11.77
N ARG A 117 -14.22 4.36 11.85
CA ARG A 117 -13.25 3.66 12.71
C ARG A 117 -11.82 3.88 12.24
N LEU A 118 -11.56 3.75 10.94
CA LEU A 118 -10.24 3.99 10.36
C LEU A 118 -9.78 5.42 10.61
N GLU A 119 -10.66 6.40 10.46
CA GLU A 119 -10.34 7.80 10.73
C GLU A 119 -9.96 8.04 12.20
N GLN A 120 -10.66 7.41 13.14
CA GLN A 120 -10.28 7.47 14.56
C GLN A 120 -8.91 6.82 14.82
N GLU A 121 -8.65 5.65 14.23
CA GLU A 121 -7.37 4.95 14.36
C GLU A 121 -6.24 5.78 13.72
N PHE A 122 -6.49 6.44 12.60
CA PHE A 122 -5.54 7.36 11.94
C PHE A 122 -5.22 8.57 12.81
N GLN A 123 -6.22 9.19 13.43
CA GLN A 123 -6.02 10.32 14.35
C GLN A 123 -5.23 9.92 15.60
N GLN A 124 -5.47 8.71 16.13
CA GLN A 124 -4.69 8.17 17.24
C GLN A 124 -3.22 7.98 16.85
N VAL A 125 -2.96 7.40 15.68
CA VAL A 125 -1.59 7.23 15.16
C VAL A 125 -0.92 8.58 14.95
N GLU A 126 -1.59 9.54 14.33
CA GLU A 126 -1.05 10.88 14.11
C GLU A 126 -0.69 11.57 15.44
N THR A 127 -1.55 11.44 16.45
CA THR A 127 -1.29 11.98 17.79
C THR A 127 -0.11 11.29 18.47
N ALA A 128 -0.02 9.96 18.37
CA ALA A 128 1.09 9.18 18.92
C ALA A 128 2.43 9.53 18.24
N LEU A 129 2.44 9.68 16.91
CA LEU A 129 3.60 10.11 16.14
C LEU A 129 4.05 11.53 16.52
N ARG A 130 3.10 12.45 16.75
CA ARG A 130 3.43 13.83 17.20
C ARG A 130 4.07 13.84 18.59
N ARG A 131 3.67 12.92 19.47
CA ARG A 131 4.23 12.73 20.82
C ARG A 131 5.56 11.97 20.84
N GLY A 132 5.93 11.31 19.74
CA GLY A 132 7.16 10.52 19.63
C GLY A 132 7.03 9.09 20.19
N SER A 133 5.83 8.50 20.14
CA SER A 133 5.45 7.22 20.76
C SER A 133 4.66 6.27 19.87
#